data_AF-A0A7K7DPC5-F1
#
_entry.id   AF-A0A7K7DPC5-F1
#
_cell.length_a   1.000
_cell.length_b   1.000
_cell.length_c   1.000
_cell.angle_alpha   90.00
_cell.angle_beta   90.00
_cell.angle_gamma   90.00
#
_symmetry.space_group_name_H-M   'P 1'
#
loop_
_entity.id
_entity.type
_entity.pdbx_description
1 polymer ?
#
loop_
_entity_poly.entity_id
_entity_poly.type
_entity_poly.pdbx_seq_one_letter_code
_entity_poly.pdbx_strand_id
1 'polypeptide(L)'
;MAILAQTLALLAMAMATTGIEAVTLDTAQDSFDDQCQGCGTNMTEALPFLNHSDFEQNPLFAQAWTKARAEWQSRGSRVSPLSSPAQAIALMAYTMKELELYKKFNDAVRAAGRSSQEYQDNFHFKTLHFLLTQALDTLRQAQKGQCHNVYRGVSKYRLKAKPGDIVRFGQFSSASKSEITAKGFGSAMAFHVHTCHGVGIQQFSNYPDEKEVLISPFETFEVVEVSQEGERARIQLRSTGTFSKYNCEWLKDDATGNSLGGWGHPLAPFHLGGLLLATTTLAVATGIL
;
A
#
# COMPACT_ATOMS: atom_id res chain seq x y z
N MET A 1 35.78 17.92 46.78
CA MET A 1 34.59 18.69 46.36
C MET A 1 34.67 19.16 44.90
N ALA A 2 35.81 19.68 44.41
CA ALA A 2 35.93 20.16 43.02
C ALA A 2 35.93 19.05 41.93
N ILE A 3 36.51 17.87 42.24
CA ILE A 3 36.65 16.77 41.26
C ILE A 3 35.30 16.10 40.94
N LEU A 4 34.40 15.99 41.93
CA LEU A 4 33.06 15.42 41.73
C LEU A 4 32.16 16.32 40.86
N ALA A 5 32.32 17.65 40.96
CA ALA A 5 31.58 18.61 40.15
C ALA A 5 32.02 18.58 38.68
N GLN A 6 33.31 18.35 38.40
CA GLN A 6 33.83 18.20 37.03
C GLN A 6 33.35 16.91 36.36
N THR A 7 33.26 15.80 37.10
CA THR A 7 32.71 14.54 36.56
C THR A 7 31.21 14.61 36.25
N LEU A 8 30.44 15.35 37.06
CA LEU A 8 29.01 15.60 36.79
C LEU A 8 28.78 16.54 35.60
N ALA A 9 29.65 17.53 35.40
CA ALA A 9 29.59 18.41 34.22
C ALA A 9 29.93 17.69 32.91
N LEU A 10 30.89 16.74 32.94
CA LEU A 10 31.25 15.92 31.77
C LEU A 10 30.19 14.86 31.44
N LEU A 11 29.48 14.30 32.43
CA LEU A 11 28.35 13.40 32.19
C LEU A 11 27.08 14.12 31.70
N ALA A 12 26.93 15.42 31.97
CA ALA A 12 25.83 16.22 31.42
C ALA A 12 26.04 16.62 29.95
N MET A 13 27.28 16.58 29.44
CA MET A 13 27.61 16.92 28.04
C MET A 13 27.61 15.72 27.07
N ALA A 14 27.21 14.54 27.53
CA ALA A 14 27.03 13.35 26.70
C ALA A 14 25.54 12.97 26.54
N MET A 15 24.63 13.93 26.56
CA MET A 15 23.39 13.74 25.81
C MET A 15 23.72 13.96 24.34
N ALA A 16 24.08 12.89 23.66
CA ALA A 16 24.07 12.88 22.21
C ALA A 16 22.63 13.24 21.79
N THR A 17 22.39 14.51 21.48
CA THR A 17 21.22 14.94 20.72
C THR A 17 21.34 14.22 19.39
N THR A 18 20.71 13.05 19.28
CA THR A 18 20.51 12.38 18.00
C THR A 18 19.68 13.35 17.17
N GLY A 19 20.37 14.15 16.36
CA GLY A 19 19.72 15.15 15.53
C GLY A 19 18.72 14.44 14.63
N ILE A 20 17.45 14.87 14.66
CA ILE A 20 16.44 14.36 13.73
C ILE A 20 16.95 14.62 12.32
N GLU A 21 17.19 13.55 11.56
CA GLU A 21 17.67 13.63 10.19
C GLU A 21 16.68 14.42 9.32
N ALA A 22 17.22 15.34 8.51
CA ALA A 22 16.42 16.18 7.64
C ALA A 22 16.36 15.58 6.24
N VAL A 23 15.15 15.30 5.75
CA VAL A 23 14.91 14.70 4.43
C VAL A 23 14.12 15.68 3.57
N THR A 24 14.55 15.90 2.32
CA THR A 24 13.84 16.79 1.38
C THR A 24 12.70 16.02 0.71
N LEU A 25 11.51 16.61 0.63
CA LEU A 25 10.41 16.03 -0.14
C LEU A 25 10.69 16.17 -1.64
N ASP A 26 10.37 15.14 -2.40
CA ASP A 26 10.56 15.08 -3.84
C ASP A 26 9.37 14.41 -4.53
N THR A 27 9.51 14.16 -5.83
CA THR A 27 8.49 13.46 -6.64
C THR A 27 8.50 11.92 -6.50
N ALA A 28 9.36 11.38 -5.64
CA ALA A 28 9.55 9.96 -5.37
C ALA A 28 9.79 9.10 -6.63
N GLN A 29 10.88 9.38 -7.37
CA GLN A 29 11.20 8.72 -8.65
C GLN A 29 11.55 7.22 -8.53
N ASP A 30 11.97 6.80 -7.34
CA ASP A 30 12.30 5.41 -7.00
C ASP A 30 11.07 4.60 -6.55
N SER A 31 9.91 5.23 -6.42
CA SER A 31 8.69 4.58 -5.97
C SER A 31 8.04 3.74 -7.06
N PHE A 32 7.60 2.53 -6.70
CA PHE A 32 6.70 1.76 -7.54
C PHE A 32 5.27 2.30 -7.39
N ASP A 33 4.69 2.74 -8.51
CA ASP A 33 3.53 3.62 -8.51
C ASP A 33 2.45 3.21 -9.52
N ASP A 34 2.43 1.93 -9.87
CA ASP A 34 1.57 1.38 -10.91
C ASP A 34 0.08 1.54 -10.59
N GLN A 35 -0.65 2.25 -11.45
CA GLN A 35 -2.10 2.43 -11.34
C GLN A 35 -2.90 1.26 -11.94
N CYS A 36 -2.24 0.35 -12.65
CA CYS A 36 -2.81 -0.79 -13.36
C CYS A 36 -3.94 -0.39 -14.33
N GLN A 37 -3.77 0.73 -15.03
CA GLN A 37 -4.76 1.25 -15.97
C GLN A 37 -4.88 0.32 -17.18
N GLY A 38 -6.09 -0.18 -17.41
CA GLY A 38 -6.41 -1.04 -18.55
C GLY A 38 -6.03 -2.51 -18.41
N CYS A 39 -5.39 -2.94 -17.31
CA CYS A 39 -4.97 -4.33 -17.10
C CYS A 39 -5.51 -4.98 -15.83
N GLY A 40 -6.53 -4.38 -15.20
CA GLY A 40 -7.13 -4.92 -13.97
C GLY A 40 -7.59 -6.37 -14.11
N THR A 41 -8.18 -6.76 -15.24
CA THR A 41 -8.62 -8.14 -15.49
C THR A 41 -7.43 -9.11 -15.56
N ASN A 42 -6.44 -8.83 -16.40
CA ASN A 42 -5.24 -9.67 -16.55
C ASN A 42 -4.46 -9.79 -15.23
N MET A 43 -4.31 -8.69 -14.48
CA MET A 43 -3.69 -8.72 -13.16
C MET A 43 -4.51 -9.55 -12.16
N THR A 44 -5.84 -9.55 -12.26
CA THR A 44 -6.72 -10.40 -11.43
C THR A 44 -6.54 -11.87 -11.76
N GLU A 45 -6.40 -12.22 -13.05
CA GLU A 45 -6.11 -13.58 -13.50
C GLU A 45 -4.72 -14.06 -13.03
N ALA A 46 -3.75 -13.16 -12.91
CA ALA A 46 -2.41 -13.46 -12.40
C ALA A 46 -2.34 -13.63 -10.86
N LEU A 47 -3.37 -13.21 -10.11
CA LEU A 47 -3.35 -13.21 -8.65
C LEU A 47 -3.01 -14.57 -8.01
N PRO A 48 -3.52 -15.74 -8.46
CA PRO A 48 -3.16 -17.02 -7.85
C PRO A 48 -1.65 -17.28 -7.87
N PHE A 49 -1.00 -16.97 -8.99
CA PHE A 49 0.45 -17.11 -9.14
C PHE A 49 1.21 -16.07 -8.30
N LEU A 50 0.82 -14.79 -8.40
CA LEU A 50 1.43 -13.71 -7.63
C LEU A 50 1.33 -13.95 -6.12
N ASN A 51 0.17 -14.41 -5.64
CA ASN A 51 -0.03 -14.74 -4.22
C ASN A 51 0.95 -15.82 -3.77
N HIS A 52 1.08 -16.88 -4.56
CA HIS A 52 1.97 -17.99 -4.23
C HIS A 52 3.42 -17.52 -4.16
N SER A 53 3.90 -16.83 -5.21
CA SER A 53 5.27 -16.31 -5.27
C SER A 53 5.57 -15.29 -4.16
N ASP A 54 4.68 -14.32 -3.93
CA ASP A 54 4.84 -13.34 -2.86
C ASP A 54 4.89 -14.02 -1.49
N PHE A 55 4.01 -14.99 -1.22
CA PHE A 55 3.98 -15.67 0.09
C PHE A 55 5.17 -16.58 0.35
N GLU A 56 5.69 -17.26 -0.68
CA GLU A 56 6.91 -18.06 -0.57
C GLU A 56 8.13 -17.19 -0.24
N GLN A 57 8.26 -16.04 -0.92
CA GLN A 57 9.39 -15.14 -0.73
C GLN A 57 9.23 -14.20 0.47
N ASN A 58 8.01 -14.06 1.00
CA ASN A 58 7.69 -13.14 2.08
C ASN A 58 6.79 -13.78 3.16
N PRO A 59 7.39 -14.57 4.08
CA PRO A 59 6.65 -15.22 5.17
C PRO A 59 5.89 -14.25 6.08
N LEU A 60 6.41 -13.03 6.27
CA LEU A 60 5.72 -11.99 7.03
C LEU A 60 4.40 -11.60 6.36
N PHE A 61 4.42 -11.41 5.04
CA PHE A 61 3.21 -11.10 4.29
C PHE A 61 2.21 -12.27 4.31
N ALA A 62 2.68 -13.51 4.13
CA ALA A 62 1.83 -14.69 4.23
C ALA A 62 1.13 -14.81 5.61
N GLN A 63 1.87 -14.55 6.68
CA GLN A 63 1.33 -14.54 8.05
C GLN A 63 0.31 -13.42 8.25
N ALA A 64 0.63 -12.21 7.82
CA ALA A 64 -0.27 -11.06 7.94
C ALA A 64 -1.56 -11.25 7.14
N TRP A 65 -1.46 -11.80 5.93
CA TRP A 65 -2.61 -12.15 5.12
C TRP A 65 -3.52 -13.17 5.80
N THR A 66 -2.94 -14.22 6.39
CA THR A 66 -3.69 -15.25 7.12
C THR A 66 -4.45 -14.66 8.31
N LYS A 67 -3.80 -13.81 9.10
CA LYS A 67 -4.45 -13.12 10.23
C LYS A 67 -5.54 -12.16 9.77
N ALA A 68 -5.25 -11.36 8.73
CA ALA A 68 -6.22 -10.42 8.18
C ALA A 68 -7.46 -11.13 7.63
N ARG A 69 -7.29 -12.31 7.00
CA ARG A 69 -8.39 -13.16 6.57
C ARG A 69 -9.23 -13.65 7.75
N ALA A 70 -8.60 -14.15 8.80
CA ALA A 70 -9.31 -14.63 9.99
C ALA A 70 -10.11 -13.50 10.66
N GLU A 71 -9.52 -12.30 10.76
CA GLU A 71 -10.20 -11.13 11.32
C GLU A 71 -11.33 -10.61 10.41
N TRP A 72 -11.12 -10.61 9.09
CA TRP A 72 -12.18 -10.29 8.14
C TRP A 72 -13.38 -11.25 8.28
N GLN A 73 -13.10 -12.55 8.44
CA GLN A 73 -14.13 -13.57 8.65
C GLN A 73 -14.87 -13.38 9.99
N SER A 74 -14.13 -13.11 11.08
CA SER A 74 -14.72 -12.87 12.40
C SER A 74 -15.64 -11.65 12.44
N ARG A 75 -15.35 -10.63 11.61
CA ARG A 75 -16.16 -9.42 11.43
C ARG A 75 -17.30 -9.56 10.41
N GLY A 76 -17.67 -10.79 10.06
CA GLY A 76 -18.83 -11.06 9.21
C GLY A 76 -18.56 -10.97 7.70
N SER A 77 -17.29 -11.01 7.29
CA SER A 77 -16.89 -11.15 5.88
C SER A 77 -17.46 -10.08 4.94
N ARG A 78 -17.57 -8.83 5.41
CA ARG A 78 -18.10 -7.73 4.62
C ARG A 78 -17.22 -7.45 3.40
N VAL A 79 -17.84 -7.32 2.23
CA VAL A 79 -17.16 -6.96 0.97
C VAL A 79 -17.62 -5.58 0.49
N SER A 80 -18.93 -5.33 0.43
CA SER A 80 -19.45 -4.07 -0.10
C SER A 80 -18.92 -2.84 0.67
N PRO A 81 -18.47 -1.78 -0.03
CA PRO A 81 -18.59 -1.56 -1.49
C PRO A 81 -17.41 -2.06 -2.34
N LEU A 82 -16.46 -2.82 -1.78
CA LEU A 82 -15.37 -3.43 -2.55
C LEU A 82 -15.90 -4.48 -3.54
N SER A 83 -15.04 -4.85 -4.48
CA SER A 83 -15.38 -5.81 -5.54
C SER A 83 -15.00 -7.25 -5.20
N SER A 84 -14.18 -7.49 -4.17
CA SER A 84 -13.79 -8.83 -3.77
C SER A 84 -13.37 -8.96 -2.29
N PRO A 85 -13.45 -10.17 -1.70
CA PRO A 85 -12.84 -10.47 -0.41
C PRO A 85 -11.35 -10.14 -0.35
N ALA A 86 -10.61 -10.35 -1.45
CA ALA A 86 -9.17 -10.12 -1.50
C ALA A 86 -8.83 -8.64 -1.27
N GLN A 87 -9.62 -7.71 -1.82
CA GLN A 87 -9.48 -6.28 -1.55
C GLN A 87 -9.71 -5.94 -0.07
N ALA A 88 -10.73 -6.54 0.55
CA ALA A 88 -11.02 -6.33 1.97
C ALA A 88 -9.89 -6.85 2.86
N ILE A 89 -9.40 -8.06 2.58
CA ILE A 89 -8.29 -8.68 3.31
C ILE A 89 -7.00 -7.88 3.12
N ALA A 90 -6.73 -7.34 1.93
CA ALA A 90 -5.56 -6.49 1.68
C ALA A 90 -5.57 -5.21 2.54
N LEU A 91 -6.72 -4.52 2.62
CA LEU A 91 -6.88 -3.35 3.49
C LEU A 91 -6.71 -3.71 4.98
N MET A 92 -7.27 -4.84 5.40
CA MET A 92 -7.10 -5.32 6.78
C MET A 92 -5.65 -5.73 7.07
N ALA A 93 -4.96 -6.36 6.12
CA ALA A 93 -3.55 -6.71 6.27
C ALA A 93 -2.67 -5.44 6.39
N TYR A 94 -2.95 -4.44 5.57
CA TYR A 94 -2.23 -3.16 5.60
C TYR A 94 -2.43 -2.41 6.94
N THR A 95 -3.65 -2.34 7.45
CA THR A 95 -3.96 -1.58 8.69
C THR A 95 -3.62 -2.32 9.98
N MET A 96 -3.18 -3.59 9.91
CA MET A 96 -2.87 -4.40 11.08
C MET A 96 -1.55 -3.93 11.74
N LYS A 97 -1.61 -3.53 13.01
CA LYS A 97 -0.42 -3.07 13.75
C LYS A 97 0.43 -4.19 14.31
N GLU A 98 -0.16 -5.35 14.62
CA GLU A 98 0.55 -6.44 15.31
C GLU A 98 1.81 -6.89 14.57
N LEU A 99 1.74 -6.99 13.24
CA LEU A 99 2.87 -7.41 12.39
C LEU A 99 3.56 -6.26 11.66
N GLU A 100 3.05 -5.02 11.83
CA GLU A 100 3.54 -3.81 11.18
C GLU A 100 3.82 -3.96 9.68
N LEU A 101 3.00 -4.75 8.97
CA LEU A 101 3.18 -5.07 7.55
C LEU A 101 3.32 -3.81 6.69
N TYR A 102 2.52 -2.77 7.00
CA TYR A 102 2.56 -1.49 6.29
C TYR A 102 3.96 -0.85 6.31
N LYS A 103 4.79 -1.06 7.34
CA LYS A 103 6.14 -0.50 7.36
C LYS A 103 6.99 -1.15 6.28
N LYS A 104 7.06 -2.49 6.29
CA LYS A 104 7.85 -3.27 5.31
C LYS A 104 7.34 -3.09 3.89
N PHE A 105 6.02 -3.12 3.72
CA PHE A 105 5.40 -2.87 2.43
C PHE A 105 5.73 -1.47 1.91
N ASN A 106 5.53 -0.43 2.71
CA ASN A 106 5.82 0.93 2.27
C ASN A 106 7.32 1.16 2.01
N ASP A 107 8.21 0.53 2.78
CA ASP A 107 9.65 0.56 2.53
C ASP A 107 10.00 -0.07 1.17
N ALA A 108 9.39 -1.22 0.84
CA ALA A 108 9.57 -1.88 -0.45
C ALA A 108 9.01 -1.04 -1.61
N VAL A 109 7.81 -0.45 -1.45
CA VAL A 109 7.20 0.42 -2.47
C VAL A 109 8.08 1.62 -2.79
N ARG A 110 8.75 2.23 -1.80
CA ARG A 110 9.66 3.37 -2.03
C ARG A 110 10.90 3.04 -2.86
N ALA A 111 11.28 1.76 -2.97
CA ALA A 111 12.50 1.32 -3.64
C ALA A 111 12.24 0.53 -4.93
N ALA A 112 11.12 -0.19 -5.01
CA ALA A 112 10.80 -1.11 -6.11
C ALA A 112 10.67 -0.43 -7.47
N GLY A 113 10.45 0.88 -7.50
CA GLY A 113 10.41 1.66 -8.72
C GLY A 113 11.77 2.11 -9.21
N ARG A 114 12.91 1.69 -8.64
CA ARG A 114 14.23 2.05 -9.17
C ARG A 114 14.47 1.50 -10.58
N SER A 115 13.99 0.29 -10.85
CA SER A 115 14.06 -0.34 -12.17
C SER A 115 13.02 -1.47 -12.27
N SER A 116 12.72 -1.91 -13.50
CA SER A 116 11.90 -3.11 -13.72
C SER A 116 12.50 -4.35 -13.06
N GLN A 117 13.84 -4.49 -13.08
CA GLN A 117 14.52 -5.60 -12.42
C GLN A 117 14.34 -5.58 -10.90
N GLU A 118 14.42 -4.41 -10.27
CA GLU A 118 14.20 -4.27 -8.82
C GLU A 118 12.77 -4.67 -8.44
N TYR A 119 11.79 -4.28 -9.25
CA TYR A 119 10.40 -4.71 -9.10
C TYR A 119 10.25 -6.23 -9.28
N GLN A 120 10.86 -6.83 -10.29
CA GLN A 120 10.75 -8.26 -10.55
C GLN A 120 11.37 -9.08 -9.42
N ASP A 121 12.62 -8.79 -9.09
CA ASP A 121 13.45 -9.65 -8.23
C ASP A 121 13.22 -9.40 -6.74
N ASN A 122 12.99 -8.15 -6.33
CA ASN A 122 13.04 -7.75 -4.92
C ASN A 122 11.69 -7.29 -4.35
N PHE A 123 10.69 -7.02 -5.20
CA PHE A 123 9.37 -6.61 -4.74
C PHE A 123 8.43 -7.80 -4.55
N HIS A 124 8.45 -8.40 -3.36
CA HIS A 124 7.58 -9.52 -2.97
C HIS A 124 6.28 -9.07 -2.28
N PHE A 125 5.64 -8.06 -2.91
CA PHE A 125 4.36 -7.48 -2.48
C PHE A 125 3.49 -7.12 -3.70
N LYS A 126 3.68 -7.80 -4.84
CA LYS A 126 2.96 -7.54 -6.10
C LYS A 126 1.45 -7.68 -5.91
N THR A 127 1.03 -8.74 -5.23
CA THR A 127 -0.36 -8.97 -4.83
C THR A 127 -0.90 -7.83 -3.98
N LEU A 128 -0.20 -7.47 -2.91
CA LEU A 128 -0.70 -6.48 -1.95
C LEU A 128 -0.85 -5.11 -2.62
N HIS A 129 0.16 -4.71 -3.41
CA HIS A 129 0.15 -3.47 -4.15
C HIS A 129 -1.05 -3.37 -5.10
N PHE A 130 -1.24 -4.40 -5.92
CA PHE A 130 -2.34 -4.45 -6.88
C PHE A 130 -3.71 -4.43 -6.19
N LEU A 131 -3.91 -5.25 -5.16
CA LEU A 131 -5.18 -5.32 -4.45
C LEU A 131 -5.51 -4.03 -3.70
N LEU A 132 -4.52 -3.39 -3.06
CA LEU A 132 -4.73 -2.07 -2.44
C LEU A 132 -5.07 -1.03 -3.49
N THR A 133 -4.34 -0.99 -4.62
CA THR A 133 -4.62 -0.05 -5.72
C THR A 133 -6.05 -0.18 -6.22
N GLN A 134 -6.50 -1.41 -6.52
CA GLN A 134 -7.88 -1.64 -6.94
C GLN A 134 -8.90 -1.32 -5.83
N ALA A 135 -8.62 -1.70 -4.58
CA ALA A 135 -9.52 -1.42 -3.47
C ALA A 135 -9.75 0.09 -3.33
N LEU A 136 -8.69 0.91 -3.43
CA LEU A 136 -8.81 2.36 -3.34
C LEU A 136 -9.60 2.94 -4.53
N ASP A 137 -9.40 2.43 -5.75
CA ASP A 137 -10.20 2.86 -6.90
C ASP A 137 -11.69 2.53 -6.72
N THR A 138 -12.03 1.28 -6.35
CA THR A 138 -13.42 0.87 -6.09
C THR A 138 -14.05 1.73 -4.99
N LEU A 139 -13.34 1.95 -3.86
CA LEU A 139 -13.83 2.78 -2.77
C LEU A 139 -14.01 4.24 -3.19
N ARG A 140 -13.11 4.77 -4.04
CA ARG A 140 -13.20 6.14 -4.54
C ARG A 140 -14.48 6.34 -5.35
N GLN A 141 -14.78 5.40 -6.24
CA GLN A 141 -16.01 5.41 -7.03
C GLN A 141 -17.26 5.35 -6.13
N ALA A 142 -17.26 4.45 -5.15
CA ALA A 142 -18.35 4.35 -4.17
C ALA A 142 -18.52 5.62 -3.32
N GLN A 143 -17.42 6.35 -3.06
CA GLN A 143 -17.38 7.61 -2.34
C GLN A 143 -17.54 8.84 -3.25
N LYS A 144 -17.96 8.65 -4.51
CA LYS A 144 -18.24 9.71 -5.49
C LYS A 144 -17.04 10.62 -5.77
N GLY A 145 -15.82 10.11 -5.64
CA GLY A 145 -14.59 10.86 -5.91
C GLY A 145 -14.38 12.08 -5.01
N GLN A 146 -14.95 12.09 -3.80
CA GLN A 146 -14.86 13.22 -2.89
C GLN A 146 -13.42 13.45 -2.39
N CYS A 147 -12.98 14.71 -2.41
CA CYS A 147 -11.70 15.09 -1.79
C CYS A 147 -11.83 15.18 -0.25
N HIS A 148 -10.72 15.00 0.46
CA HIS A 148 -10.66 15.00 1.91
C HIS A 148 -9.55 15.92 2.43
N ASN A 149 -9.86 16.65 3.51
CA ASN A 149 -8.85 17.30 4.34
C ASN A 149 -8.46 16.33 5.45
N VAL A 150 -7.18 15.95 5.48
CA VAL A 150 -6.65 14.93 6.38
C VAL A 150 -5.31 15.34 6.98
N TYR A 151 -4.95 14.67 8.06
CA TYR A 151 -3.78 14.98 8.86
C TYR A 151 -2.89 13.75 8.96
N ARG A 152 -1.58 13.94 8.87
CA ARG A 152 -0.59 12.86 9.06
C ARG A 152 0.55 13.36 9.95
N GLY A 153 0.77 12.67 11.08
CA GLY A 153 1.90 12.91 11.96
C GLY A 153 3.14 12.16 11.48
N VAL A 154 4.31 12.80 11.63
CA VAL A 154 5.63 12.19 11.35
C VAL A 154 6.54 12.44 12.54
N SER A 155 7.23 11.40 13.02
CA SER A 155 8.10 11.44 14.21
C SER A 155 9.58 11.23 13.91
N LYS A 156 9.93 10.57 12.79
CA LYS A 156 11.29 10.06 12.54
C LYS A 156 12.23 11.06 11.86
N TYR A 157 11.69 11.99 11.07
CA TYR A 157 12.46 12.89 10.20
C TYR A 157 11.89 14.30 10.22
N ARG A 158 12.76 15.30 9.98
CA ARG A 158 12.36 16.68 9.67
C ARG A 158 12.26 16.80 8.15
N LEU A 159 11.06 16.99 7.62
CA LEU A 159 10.87 17.09 6.18
C LEU A 159 11.04 18.54 5.72
N LYS A 160 11.79 18.73 4.64
CA LYS A 160 12.06 20.03 4.02
C LYS A 160 11.33 20.11 2.69
N ALA A 161 10.64 21.22 2.47
CA ALA A 161 10.05 21.58 1.18
C ALA A 161 9.90 23.11 1.10
N LYS A 162 9.57 23.62 -0.07
CA LYS A 162 9.25 25.03 -0.32
C LYS A 162 7.85 25.16 -0.91
N PRO A 163 7.12 26.25 -0.61
CA PRO A 163 5.90 26.56 -1.32
C PRO A 163 6.10 26.54 -2.83
N GLY A 164 5.19 25.90 -3.56
CA GLY A 164 5.26 25.70 -5.01
C GLY A 164 5.96 24.41 -5.46
N ASP A 165 6.66 23.69 -4.57
CA ASP A 165 7.24 22.38 -4.91
C ASP A 165 6.13 21.38 -5.24
N ILE A 166 6.34 20.56 -6.28
CA ILE A 166 5.50 19.39 -6.56
C ILE A 166 6.15 18.16 -5.94
N VAL A 167 5.42 17.49 -5.06
CA VAL A 167 5.90 16.37 -4.26
C VAL A 167 4.95 15.19 -4.33
N ARG A 168 5.46 14.02 -3.94
CA ARG A 168 4.70 12.77 -3.84
C ARG A 168 5.18 11.98 -2.64
N PHE A 169 4.29 11.21 -2.01
CA PHE A 169 4.71 10.37 -0.89
C PHE A 169 5.51 9.14 -1.32
N GLY A 170 5.31 8.64 -2.53
CA GLY A 170 6.07 7.49 -3.07
C GLY A 170 5.76 6.15 -2.39
N GLN A 171 4.68 6.10 -1.62
CA GLN A 171 4.20 4.92 -0.93
C GLN A 171 2.73 5.10 -0.59
N PHE A 172 2.07 4.02 -0.21
CA PHE A 172 0.78 4.14 0.46
C PHE A 172 0.97 4.91 1.78
N SER A 173 0.12 5.92 1.97
CA SER A 173 0.27 6.88 3.05
C SER A 173 -1.02 7.01 3.83
N SER A 174 -1.00 6.51 5.06
CA SER A 174 -2.11 6.66 5.99
C SER A 174 -2.18 8.08 6.54
N ALA A 175 -3.36 8.69 6.45
CA ALA A 175 -3.71 9.93 7.10
C ALA A 175 -5.04 9.76 7.85
N SER A 176 -5.37 10.70 8.72
CA SER A 176 -6.62 10.66 9.49
C SER A 176 -7.46 11.91 9.23
N LYS A 177 -8.79 11.75 9.21
CA LYS A 177 -9.71 12.90 9.27
C LYS A 177 -9.68 13.61 10.64
N SER A 178 -9.06 13.00 11.65
CA SER A 178 -8.88 13.53 13.01
C SER A 178 -7.45 14.01 13.21
N GLU A 179 -7.28 15.32 13.41
CA GLU A 179 -5.97 15.88 13.73
C GLU A 179 -5.40 15.28 15.01
N ILE A 180 -6.22 15.10 16.04
CA ILE A 180 -5.82 14.51 17.33
C ILE A 180 -5.25 13.11 17.14
N THR A 181 -5.93 12.28 16.36
CA THR A 181 -5.47 10.92 16.03
C THR A 181 -4.14 10.97 15.29
N ALA A 182 -4.01 11.85 14.29
CA ALA A 182 -2.76 12.03 13.56
C ALA A 182 -1.59 12.48 14.46
N LYS A 183 -1.84 13.34 15.46
CA LYS A 183 -0.82 13.76 16.43
C LYS A 183 -0.27 12.60 17.26
N GLY A 184 -1.08 11.58 17.54
CA GLY A 184 -0.66 10.37 18.25
C GLY A 184 0.40 9.54 17.53
N PHE A 185 0.48 9.65 16.19
CA PHE A 185 1.48 8.93 15.38
C PHE A 185 2.80 9.69 15.19
N GLY A 186 2.83 10.98 15.51
CA GLY A 186 4.04 11.78 15.46
C GLY A 186 3.78 13.24 15.82
N SER A 187 4.61 13.76 16.71
CA SER A 187 4.54 15.13 17.22
C SER A 187 5.54 16.09 16.56
N ALA A 188 6.62 15.57 15.96
CA ALA A 188 7.70 16.39 15.39
C ALA A 188 7.24 17.19 14.16
N MET A 189 6.37 16.60 13.34
CA MET A 189 5.88 17.21 12.11
C MET A 189 4.44 16.81 11.77
N ALA A 190 3.66 17.74 11.21
CA ALA A 190 2.32 17.48 10.67
C ALA A 190 2.25 17.79 9.18
N PHE A 191 1.63 16.89 8.42
CA PHE A 191 1.05 17.21 7.13
C PHE A 191 -0.42 17.54 7.27
N HIS A 192 -0.83 18.63 6.62
CA HIS A 192 -2.24 18.95 6.36
C HIS A 192 -2.44 18.73 4.87
N VAL A 193 -3.20 17.69 4.51
CA VAL A 193 -3.30 17.23 3.13
C VAL A 193 -4.73 17.41 2.65
N HIS A 194 -4.89 18.17 1.57
CA HIS A 194 -6.10 18.16 0.76
C HIS A 194 -5.91 17.13 -0.36
N THR A 195 -6.41 15.91 -0.18
CA THR A 195 -6.27 14.78 -1.12
C THR A 195 -7.56 14.58 -1.90
N CYS A 196 -7.45 14.26 -3.20
CA CYS A 196 -8.58 13.94 -4.09
C CYS A 196 -8.52 12.49 -4.62
N HIS A 197 -7.45 11.76 -4.30
CA HIS A 197 -7.30 10.34 -4.61
C HIS A 197 -7.21 9.44 -3.37
N GLY A 198 -6.99 10.02 -2.19
CA GLY A 198 -7.08 9.34 -0.91
C GLY A 198 -8.53 9.02 -0.56
N VAL A 199 -8.76 7.81 -0.05
CA VAL A 199 -10.11 7.32 0.25
C VAL A 199 -10.25 6.90 1.70
N GLY A 200 -11.44 7.13 2.27
CA GLY A 200 -11.74 6.63 3.60
C GLY A 200 -11.83 5.09 3.60
N ILE A 201 -11.03 4.44 4.44
CA ILE A 201 -11.00 2.97 4.55
C ILE A 201 -11.52 2.45 5.90
N GLN A 202 -12.16 3.32 6.68
CA GLN A 202 -12.63 3.05 8.05
C GLN A 202 -13.37 1.70 8.20
N GLN A 203 -14.21 1.33 7.22
CA GLN A 203 -15.00 0.09 7.26
C GLN A 203 -14.17 -1.19 7.11
N PHE A 204 -12.93 -1.07 6.62
CA PHE A 204 -12.00 -2.17 6.35
C PHE A 204 -10.66 -2.00 7.10
N SER A 205 -10.64 -1.13 8.11
CA SER A 205 -9.47 -0.94 8.98
C SER A 205 -9.61 -1.78 10.26
N ASN A 206 -8.48 -2.26 10.78
CA ASN A 206 -8.43 -2.87 12.11
C ASN A 206 -8.74 -1.85 13.22
N TYR A 207 -8.58 -0.54 12.93
CA TYR A 207 -8.75 0.55 13.87
C TYR A 207 -9.72 1.61 13.30
N PRO A 208 -11.04 1.35 13.27
CA PRO A 208 -12.02 2.29 12.72
C PRO A 208 -11.99 3.68 13.37
N ASP A 209 -11.62 3.77 14.64
CA ASP A 209 -11.54 5.04 15.37
C ASP A 209 -10.45 5.98 14.84
N GLU A 210 -9.50 5.46 14.07
CA GLU A 210 -8.46 6.27 13.43
C GLU A 210 -8.99 7.09 12.26
N LYS A 211 -10.20 6.81 11.78
CA LYS A 211 -10.85 7.52 10.66
C LYS A 211 -9.88 7.64 9.47
N GLU A 212 -9.23 6.52 9.17
CA GLU A 212 -8.12 6.45 8.24
C GLU A 212 -8.58 6.76 6.81
N VAL A 213 -7.81 7.62 6.16
CA VAL A 213 -7.82 7.88 4.73
C VAL A 213 -6.49 7.39 4.18
N LEU A 214 -6.55 6.43 3.27
CA LEU A 214 -5.35 5.87 2.65
C LEU A 214 -5.11 6.56 1.31
N ILE A 215 -3.92 7.14 1.15
CA ILE A 215 -3.46 7.86 -0.04
C ILE A 215 -2.54 6.94 -0.85
N SER A 216 -2.81 6.81 -2.14
CA SER A 216 -2.01 5.99 -3.07
C SER A 216 -0.62 6.58 -3.34
N PRO A 217 0.38 5.76 -3.73
CA PRO A 217 1.73 6.21 -4.01
C PRO A 217 1.84 7.19 -5.18
N PHE A 218 0.84 7.25 -6.06
CA PHE A 218 0.84 8.02 -7.30
C PHE A 218 0.16 9.40 -7.22
N GLU A 219 -0.46 9.77 -6.10
CA GLU A 219 -1.08 11.11 -5.99
C GLU A 219 -0.01 12.20 -5.84
N THR A 220 -0.08 13.23 -6.68
CA THR A 220 0.85 14.37 -6.65
C THR A 220 0.25 15.53 -5.86
N PHE A 221 1.13 16.27 -5.19
CA PHE A 221 0.74 17.40 -4.35
C PHE A 221 1.60 18.62 -4.62
N GLU A 222 0.98 19.79 -4.64
CA GLU A 222 1.67 21.06 -4.49
C GLU A 222 1.84 21.38 -3.01
N VAL A 223 3.04 21.81 -2.63
CA VAL A 223 3.30 22.39 -1.32
C VAL A 223 2.72 23.80 -1.29
N VAL A 224 1.63 23.99 -0.57
CA VAL A 224 0.94 25.29 -0.47
C VAL A 224 1.64 26.20 0.53
N GLU A 225 2.01 25.64 1.68
CA GLU A 225 2.57 26.39 2.79
C GLU A 225 3.51 25.49 3.60
N VAL A 226 4.61 26.08 4.06
CA VAL A 226 5.48 25.49 5.07
C VAL A 226 5.55 26.47 6.23
N SER A 227 5.05 26.05 7.39
CA SER A 227 5.00 26.89 8.59
C SER A 227 5.45 26.13 9.82
N GLN A 228 5.64 26.88 10.90
CA GLN A 228 6.08 26.37 12.19
C GLN A 228 4.98 26.69 13.21
N GLU A 229 4.41 25.66 13.85
CA GLU A 229 3.43 25.79 14.92
C GLU A 229 4.08 25.35 16.24
N GLY A 230 4.63 26.31 16.97
CA GLY A 230 5.48 26.02 18.14
C GLY A 230 6.74 25.26 17.73
N GLU A 231 7.01 24.12 18.38
CA GLU A 231 8.16 23.27 18.02
C GLU A 231 7.91 22.36 16.80
N ARG A 232 6.67 22.35 16.28
CA ARG A 232 6.25 21.43 15.22
C ARG A 232 6.27 22.11 13.85
N ALA A 233 6.97 21.49 12.89
CA ALA A 233 6.86 21.90 11.49
C ALA A 233 5.52 21.43 10.89
N ARG A 234 4.89 22.27 10.08
CA ARG A 234 3.67 21.98 9.33
C ARG A 234 3.92 22.17 7.84
N ILE A 235 3.54 21.18 7.04
CA ILE A 235 3.50 21.29 5.58
C ILE A 235 2.05 21.10 5.12
N GLN A 236 1.54 22.08 4.39
CA GLN A 236 0.23 22.00 3.74
C GLN A 236 0.40 21.53 2.30
N LEU A 237 -0.33 20.48 1.93
CA LEU A 237 -0.28 19.85 0.62
C LEU A 237 -1.66 19.92 -0.03
N ARG A 238 -1.69 20.28 -1.32
CA ARG A 238 -2.92 20.28 -2.14
C ARG A 238 -2.74 19.35 -3.32
N SER A 239 -3.68 18.41 -3.50
CA SER A 239 -3.71 17.47 -4.61
C SER A 239 -3.67 18.20 -5.95
N THR A 240 -2.82 17.73 -6.87
CA THR A 240 -2.68 18.25 -8.24
C THR A 240 -3.01 17.21 -9.31
N GLY A 241 -3.30 15.97 -8.92
CA GLY A 241 -3.61 14.87 -9.82
C GLY A 241 -2.83 13.60 -9.49
N THR A 242 -2.49 12.82 -10.51
CA THR A 242 -1.70 11.60 -10.37
C THR A 242 -0.55 11.54 -11.36
N PHE A 243 0.50 10.84 -10.98
CA PHE A 243 1.64 10.51 -11.83
C PHE A 243 2.09 9.08 -11.52
N SER A 244 2.32 8.30 -12.57
CA SER A 244 2.92 6.97 -12.49
C SER A 244 4.01 6.82 -13.54
N LYS A 245 5.18 6.33 -13.13
CA LYS A 245 6.23 5.86 -14.04
C LYS A 245 5.89 4.49 -14.61
N TYR A 246 5.20 3.67 -13.83
CA TYR A 246 4.84 2.30 -14.20
C TYR A 246 3.36 2.16 -14.55
N ASN A 247 3.07 1.24 -15.47
CA ASN A 247 1.71 0.81 -15.76
C ASN A 247 1.74 -0.64 -16.23
N CYS A 248 1.00 -1.50 -15.52
CA CYS A 248 0.89 -2.92 -15.81
C CYS A 248 2.25 -3.64 -15.86
N GLU A 249 3.17 -3.26 -14.96
CA GLU A 249 4.59 -3.65 -15.05
C GLU A 249 4.79 -5.17 -15.05
N TRP A 250 4.07 -5.88 -14.19
CA TRP A 250 4.12 -7.36 -14.13
C TRP A 250 3.82 -8.04 -15.47
N LEU A 251 2.94 -7.45 -16.29
CA LEU A 251 2.51 -8.05 -17.54
C LEU A 251 3.46 -7.76 -18.70
N LYS A 252 4.44 -6.87 -18.52
CA LYS A 252 5.41 -6.55 -19.58
C LYS A 252 6.39 -7.68 -19.84
N ASP A 253 6.64 -8.53 -18.85
CA ASP A 253 7.51 -9.69 -19.00
C ASP A 253 6.89 -10.76 -19.92
N ASP A 254 5.55 -10.83 -19.99
CA ASP A 254 4.84 -11.71 -20.93
C ASP A 254 4.98 -11.23 -22.39
N ALA A 255 5.12 -9.91 -22.61
CA ALA A 255 5.18 -9.31 -23.94
C ALA A 255 6.57 -9.41 -24.62
N THR A 256 7.66 -9.65 -23.87
CA THR A 256 9.03 -9.67 -24.41
C THR A 256 9.52 -11.06 -24.80
N GLY A 257 8.73 -12.11 -24.56
CA GLY A 257 9.06 -13.48 -24.98
C GLY A 257 10.30 -14.09 -24.33
N ASN A 258 10.95 -13.38 -23.40
CA ASN A 258 12.11 -13.84 -22.67
C ASN A 258 11.68 -14.35 -21.29
N SER A 259 11.53 -15.68 -21.24
CA SER A 259 11.60 -16.49 -20.02
C SER A 259 10.73 -16.03 -18.85
N LEU A 260 9.54 -16.65 -18.76
CA LEU A 260 9.13 -17.24 -17.50
C LEU A 260 10.33 -18.01 -16.95
N GLY A 261 11.06 -17.41 -16.01
CA GLY A 261 12.08 -18.06 -15.23
C GLY A 261 11.44 -19.23 -14.47
N GLY A 262 11.44 -20.41 -15.09
CA GLY A 262 11.44 -21.67 -14.38
C GLY A 262 10.13 -22.22 -13.81
N TRP A 263 8.93 -21.74 -14.13
CA TRP A 263 7.70 -22.50 -13.82
C TRP A 263 6.65 -22.31 -14.93
N GLY A 264 6.58 -23.27 -15.84
CA GLY A 264 5.69 -23.22 -16.99
C GLY A 264 4.25 -23.57 -16.63
N HIS A 265 3.33 -22.65 -16.90
CA HIS A 265 1.99 -22.93 -17.44
C HIS A 265 1.51 -21.69 -18.21
N PRO A 266 1.20 -21.79 -19.52
CA PRO A 266 0.52 -20.71 -20.20
C PRO A 266 -0.96 -20.71 -19.84
N LEU A 267 -1.46 -19.57 -19.34
CA LEU A 267 -2.89 -19.27 -19.39
C LEU A 267 -3.26 -19.05 -20.87
N ALA A 268 -3.60 -20.13 -21.57
CA ALA A 268 -4.17 -20.02 -22.91
C ALA A 268 -5.58 -19.39 -22.82
N PRO A 269 -5.95 -18.50 -23.75
CA PRO A 269 -7.30 -17.93 -23.79
C PRO A 269 -8.28 -18.99 -24.27
N PHE A 270 -9.32 -19.28 -23.47
CA PHE A 270 -10.45 -20.08 -23.91
C PHE A 270 -11.26 -19.31 -24.96
N HIS A 271 -10.91 -19.47 -26.23
CA HIS A 271 -11.80 -19.16 -27.34
C HIS A 271 -12.87 -20.26 -27.47
N LEU A 272 -14.13 -19.84 -27.55
CA LEU A 272 -15.27 -20.67 -27.90
C LEU A 272 -15.01 -21.47 -29.18
N GLY A 273 -15.23 -22.80 -29.14
CA GLY A 273 -15.23 -23.62 -30.34
C GLY A 273 -15.38 -25.12 -30.11
N GLY A 274 -16.61 -25.57 -29.83
CA GLY A 274 -17.18 -26.83 -30.35
C GLY A 274 -16.67 -28.21 -29.85
N LEU A 275 -17.66 -29.09 -29.64
CA LEU A 275 -17.59 -30.58 -29.53
C LEU A 275 -16.95 -31.13 -28.24
N LEU A 276 -17.46 -32.17 -27.57
CA LEU A 276 -18.41 -33.23 -27.91
C LEU A 276 -18.98 -33.78 -26.59
N LEU A 277 -20.30 -33.93 -26.48
CA LEU A 277 -20.97 -34.64 -25.39
C LEU A 277 -20.63 -36.14 -25.46
N ALA A 278 -19.96 -36.66 -24.44
CA ALA A 278 -19.90 -38.10 -24.19
C ALA A 278 -20.92 -38.46 -23.11
N THR A 279 -22.07 -38.98 -23.53
CA THR A 279 -23.08 -39.56 -22.63
C THR A 279 -22.70 -41.00 -22.31
N THR A 280 -22.32 -41.29 -21.06
CA THR A 280 -22.22 -42.66 -20.57
C THR A 280 -23.61 -43.15 -20.12
N THR A 281 -24.20 -44.05 -20.89
CA THR A 281 -25.41 -44.78 -20.53
C THR A 281 -25.07 -45.88 -19.51
N LEU A 282 -25.66 -45.81 -18.31
CA LEU A 282 -25.67 -46.91 -17.34
C LEU A 282 -26.75 -47.93 -17.76
N ALA A 283 -26.35 -49.14 -18.14
CA ALA A 283 -27.27 -50.26 -18.34
C ALA A 283 -27.50 -50.96 -16.99
N VAL A 284 -28.75 -50.97 -16.52
CA VAL A 284 -29.22 -51.74 -15.37
C VAL A 284 -29.54 -53.16 -15.84
N ALA A 285 -28.84 -54.16 -15.29
CA ALA A 285 -29.17 -55.57 -15.47
C ALA A 285 -30.15 -56.01 -14.38
N THR A 286 -31.41 -56.26 -14.75
CA THR A 286 -32.38 -56.99 -13.93
C THR A 286 -32.23 -58.49 -14.20
N GLY A 287 -31.77 -59.24 -13.20
CA GLY A 287 -31.82 -60.70 -13.19
C GLY A 287 -32.88 -61.18 -12.20
N ILE A 288 -33.98 -61.73 -12.72
CA ILE A 288 -34.94 -62.56 -11.98
C ILE A 288 -34.67 -64.01 -12.37
N LEU A 289 -34.39 -64.83 -11.36
CA LEU A 289 -34.80 -66.24 -11.25
C LEU A 289 -35.00 -66.53 -9.76
#